data_AF-A0A815XAB9-F1
#
_entry.id   AF-A0A815XAB9-F1
#
_cell.length_a   1.000
_cell.length_b   1.000
_cell.length_c   1.000
_cell.angle_alpha   90.00
_cell.angle_beta   90.00
_cell.angle_gamma   90.00
#
_symmetry.space_group_name_H-M   'P 1'
#
loop_
_entity.id
_entity.type
_entity.pdbx_description
1 polymer ?
#
loop_
_entity_poly.entity_id
_entity_poly.type
_entity_poly.pdbx_seq_one_letter_code
_entity_poly.pdbx_strand_id
1 'polypeptide(L)'
;CAALVKQGKVYGVGTEDMDALTFGADVLVRHLTFSEARKMPIREYSLSKALLGLGINFEEFTDLCILLGCDYCDSIKGIGQKRALDLIKQYRNIETILKNIDRKKYGVPDEWAYEQARHLFKEPDVLPADATDLKWTEPDEPALVQYMVTEKGFS
;
A
#
# COMPACT_ATOMS: atom_id res chain seq x y z
N CYS A 1 -3.63 -8.57 3.58
CA CYS A 1 -4.82 -8.08 2.84
C CYS A 1 -4.62 -8.09 1.31
N ALA A 2 -3.58 -7.44 0.77
CA ALA A 2 -3.32 -7.42 -0.68
C ALA A 2 -3.29 -8.82 -1.31
N ALA A 3 -2.68 -9.81 -0.63
CA ALA A 3 -2.65 -11.21 -1.07
C ALA A 3 -4.06 -11.84 -1.26
N LEU A 4 -5.02 -11.54 -0.37
CA LEU A 4 -6.39 -12.03 -0.50
C LEU A 4 -7.08 -11.43 -1.74
N VAL A 5 -6.82 -10.15 -2.05
CA VAL A 5 -7.35 -9.47 -3.25
C VAL A 5 -6.74 -10.07 -4.52
N LYS A 6 -5.42 -10.23 -4.57
CA LYS A 6 -4.71 -10.84 -5.73
C LYS A 6 -5.22 -12.24 -6.06
N GLN A 7 -5.60 -13.02 -5.04
CA GLN A 7 -6.16 -14.37 -5.21
C GLN A 7 -7.68 -14.39 -5.39
N GLY A 8 -8.33 -13.24 -5.51
CA GLY A 8 -9.78 -13.12 -5.77
C GLY A 8 -10.66 -13.58 -4.61
N LYS A 9 -10.12 -13.72 -3.39
CA LYS A 9 -10.89 -14.12 -2.19
C LYS A 9 -11.75 -12.99 -1.65
N VAL A 10 -11.35 -11.74 -1.89
CA VAL A 10 -12.07 -10.53 -1.46
C VAL A 10 -12.00 -9.47 -2.56
N TYR A 11 -12.95 -8.53 -2.56
CA TYR A 11 -13.06 -7.48 -3.60
C TYR A 11 -11.90 -6.47 -3.57
N GLY A 12 -11.51 -6.01 -2.40
CA GLY A 12 -10.50 -4.95 -2.23
C GLY A 12 -10.00 -4.85 -0.79
N VAL A 13 -8.97 -4.04 -0.58
CA VAL A 13 -8.45 -3.76 0.77
C VAL A 13 -9.10 -2.50 1.32
N GLY A 14 -9.80 -2.60 2.46
CA GLY A 14 -10.33 -1.44 3.19
C GLY A 14 -9.29 -0.88 4.17
N THR A 15 -8.46 0.06 3.74
CA THR A 15 -7.45 0.72 4.60
C THR A 15 -7.22 2.16 4.15
N GLU A 16 -6.72 3.02 5.04
CA GLU A 16 -6.24 4.36 4.69
C GLU A 16 -4.82 4.37 4.14
N ASP A 17 -4.09 3.27 4.35
CA ASP A 17 -2.72 3.13 3.91
C ASP A 17 -2.64 2.90 2.39
N MET A 18 -1.84 3.72 1.72
CA MET A 18 -1.67 3.65 0.27
C MET A 18 -0.65 2.59 -0.13
N ASP A 19 0.19 2.14 0.79
CA ASP A 19 1.18 1.08 0.57
C ASP A 19 0.55 -0.25 0.14
N ALA A 20 -0.73 -0.45 0.44
CA ALA A 20 -1.51 -1.60 0.00
C ALA A 20 -1.47 -1.76 -1.53
N LEU A 21 -1.45 -0.65 -2.28
CA LEU A 21 -1.27 -0.68 -3.74
C LEU A 21 0.15 -1.12 -4.12
N THR A 22 1.17 -0.71 -3.36
CA THR A 22 2.57 -1.08 -3.56
C THR A 22 2.83 -2.56 -3.24
N PHE A 23 2.09 -3.13 -2.27
CA PHE A 23 2.01 -4.58 -2.05
C PHE A 23 1.18 -5.32 -3.13
N GLY A 24 0.58 -4.57 -4.07
CA GLY A 24 -0.12 -5.09 -5.23
C GLY A 24 -1.59 -5.44 -4.98
N ALA A 25 -2.27 -4.76 -4.04
CA ALA A 25 -3.73 -4.82 -4.00
C ALA A 25 -4.31 -4.22 -5.29
N ASP A 26 -5.10 -4.99 -6.04
CA ASP A 26 -5.71 -4.51 -7.28
C ASP A 26 -6.72 -3.37 -7.03
N VAL A 27 -7.39 -3.43 -5.88
CA VAL A 27 -8.38 -2.45 -5.43
C VAL A 27 -8.10 -2.05 -3.99
N LEU A 28 -7.95 -0.76 -3.75
CA LEU A 28 -7.86 -0.13 -2.43
C LEU A 28 -9.08 0.74 -2.19
N VAL A 29 -9.75 0.55 -1.05
CA VAL A 29 -10.95 1.28 -0.64
C VAL A 29 -10.62 2.11 0.60
N ARG A 30 -10.72 3.43 0.47
CA ARG A 30 -10.51 4.41 1.53
C ARG A 30 -11.82 4.99 2.03
N HIS A 31 -11.77 5.48 3.27
CA HIS A 31 -12.84 6.03 4.07
C HIS A 31 -13.91 5.01 4.49
N LEU A 32 -13.63 3.71 4.33
CA LEU A 32 -14.58 2.65 4.64
C LEU A 32 -14.87 2.56 6.15
N THR A 33 -13.85 2.78 6.97
CA THR A 33 -13.94 2.70 8.44
C THR A 33 -14.20 4.05 9.11
N PHE A 34 -14.43 5.11 8.32
CA PHE A 34 -14.73 6.42 8.88
C PHE A 34 -16.12 6.40 9.50
N SER A 35 -16.29 7.14 10.60
CA SER A 35 -17.60 7.34 11.21
C SER A 35 -18.57 7.90 10.18
N GLU A 36 -19.77 7.30 10.11
CA GLU A 36 -20.87 7.74 9.26
C GLU A 36 -21.16 9.25 9.42
N ALA A 37 -21.00 9.79 10.63
CA ALA A 37 -21.19 11.20 10.93
C ALA A 37 -20.32 12.14 10.09
N ARG A 38 -19.15 11.67 9.61
CA ARG A 38 -18.26 12.47 8.75
C ARG A 38 -18.79 12.62 7.32
N LYS A 39 -19.76 11.79 6.90
CA LYS A 39 -20.38 11.79 5.57
C LYS A 39 -19.36 11.84 4.43
N MET A 40 -18.19 11.24 4.64
CA MET A 40 -17.14 11.20 3.64
C MET A 40 -17.44 10.09 2.63
N PRO A 41 -17.39 10.39 1.32
CA PRO A 41 -17.62 9.36 0.32
C PRO A 41 -16.49 8.35 0.34
N ILE A 42 -16.85 7.08 0.16
CA ILE A 42 -15.91 6.00 -0.08
C ILE A 42 -15.11 6.32 -1.35
N ARG A 43 -13.80 6.15 -1.28
CA ARG A 43 -12.91 6.34 -2.43
C ARG A 43 -12.28 5.01 -2.82
N GLU A 44 -12.41 4.66 -4.08
CA GLU A 44 -11.79 3.46 -4.65
C GLU A 44 -10.60 3.84 -5.53
N TYR A 45 -9.50 3.14 -5.35
CA TYR A 45 -8.29 3.25 -6.15
C TYR A 45 -8.01 1.91 -6.81
N SER A 46 -7.88 1.92 -8.13
CA SER A 46 -7.56 0.74 -8.92
C SER A 46 -6.10 0.80 -9.37
N LEU A 47 -5.32 -0.21 -8.99
CA LEU A 47 -3.91 -0.31 -9.34
C LEU A 47 -3.73 -0.35 -10.85
N SER A 48 -4.51 -1.16 -11.57
CA SER A 48 -4.43 -1.28 -13.03
C SER A 48 -4.70 0.05 -13.75
N LYS A 49 -5.70 0.81 -13.30
CA LYS A 49 -5.97 2.16 -13.83
C LYS A 49 -4.84 3.14 -13.51
N ALA A 50 -4.25 3.07 -12.32
CA ALA A 50 -3.13 3.92 -11.94
C ALA A 50 -1.88 3.62 -12.79
N LEU A 51 -1.51 2.34 -12.95
CA LEU A 51 -0.40 1.92 -13.80
C LEU A 51 -0.59 2.37 -15.26
N LEU A 52 -1.79 2.19 -15.81
CA LEU A 52 -2.14 2.65 -17.15
C LEU A 52 -2.05 4.17 -17.29
N GLY A 53 -2.64 4.91 -16.34
CA GLY A 53 -2.64 6.38 -16.35
C GLY A 53 -1.24 6.99 -16.16
N LEU A 54 -0.38 6.31 -15.41
CA LEU A 54 1.02 6.69 -15.24
C LEU A 54 1.88 6.22 -16.42
N GLY A 55 1.48 5.18 -17.17
CA GLY A 55 2.25 4.61 -18.27
C GLY A 55 3.50 3.87 -17.78
N ILE A 56 3.39 3.19 -16.63
CA ILE A 56 4.46 2.43 -16.00
C ILE A 56 3.97 1.03 -15.61
N ASN A 57 4.88 0.07 -15.48
CA ASN A 57 4.55 -1.27 -14.99
C ASN A 57 4.61 -1.34 -13.44
N PHE A 58 4.25 -2.49 -12.87
CA PHE A 58 4.19 -2.65 -11.42
C PHE A 58 5.56 -2.52 -10.73
N GLU A 59 6.63 -3.07 -11.32
CA GLU A 59 7.99 -2.96 -10.75
C GLU A 59 8.48 -1.50 -10.74
N GLU A 60 8.21 -0.76 -11.83
CA GLU A 60 8.46 0.68 -11.94
C GLU A 60 7.62 1.48 -10.93
N PHE A 61 6.39 1.03 -10.66
CA PHE A 61 5.52 1.64 -9.65
C PHE A 61 6.03 1.39 -8.22
N THR A 62 6.52 0.20 -7.91
CA THR A 62 7.17 -0.08 -6.62
C THR A 62 8.38 0.84 -6.40
N ASP A 63 9.23 0.99 -7.42
CA ASP A 63 10.36 1.93 -7.37
C ASP A 63 9.94 3.38 -7.24
N LEU A 64 8.85 3.77 -7.92
CA LEU A 64 8.26 5.09 -7.76
C LEU A 64 7.81 5.31 -6.30
N CYS A 65 7.10 4.37 -5.70
CA CYS A 65 6.65 4.47 -4.31
C CYS A 65 7.82 4.62 -3.34
N ILE A 66 8.90 3.85 -3.53
CA ILE A 66 10.11 3.98 -2.71
C ILE A 66 10.74 5.37 -2.85
N LEU A 67 10.80 5.92 -4.08
CA LEU A 67 11.30 7.28 -4.33
C LEU A 67 10.42 8.38 -3.73
N LEU A 68 9.10 8.15 -3.66
CA LEU A 68 8.15 9.07 -3.02
C LEU A 68 8.27 9.07 -1.49
N GLY A 69 8.93 8.05 -0.94
CA GLY A 69 9.02 7.78 0.50
C GLY A 69 8.08 6.65 0.90
N CYS A 70 8.61 5.70 1.65
CA CYS A 70 7.87 4.61 2.28
C CYS A 70 8.39 4.41 3.70
N ASP A 71 7.70 3.59 4.50
CA ASP A 71 8.06 3.38 5.90
C ASP A 71 9.26 2.43 6.11
N TYR A 72 9.77 1.81 5.03
CA TYR A 72 10.78 0.75 5.10
C TYR A 72 12.21 1.21 4.79
N CYS A 73 12.38 2.40 4.21
CA CYS A 73 13.69 2.99 3.95
C CYS A 73 13.58 4.51 3.76
N ASP A 74 14.72 5.19 3.79
CA ASP A 74 14.79 6.62 3.46
C ASP A 74 14.37 6.91 2.00
N SER A 75 14.31 8.20 1.65
CA SER A 75 14.13 8.67 0.26
C SER A 75 15.23 9.65 -0.14
N ILE A 76 15.34 9.92 -1.44
CA ILE A 76 16.34 10.85 -1.96
C ILE A 76 15.90 12.30 -1.70
N LYS A 77 16.64 13.03 -0.87
CA LYS A 77 16.34 14.42 -0.54
C LYS A 77 16.39 15.30 -1.79
N GLY A 78 15.32 16.09 -1.99
CA GLY A 78 15.18 17.00 -3.13
C GLY A 78 14.49 16.39 -4.35
N ILE A 79 14.10 15.12 -4.31
CA ILE A 79 13.20 14.51 -5.29
C ILE A 79 11.77 14.58 -4.74
N GLY A 80 10.88 15.27 -5.45
CA GLY A 80 9.45 15.25 -5.19
C GLY A 80 8.68 14.45 -6.23
N GLN A 81 7.38 14.32 -6.02
CA GLN A 81 6.45 13.49 -6.81
C GLN A 81 6.58 13.58 -8.33
N LYS A 82 6.59 14.80 -8.89
CA LYS A 82 6.73 15.00 -10.34
C LYS A 82 8.08 14.50 -10.85
N ARG A 83 9.16 14.84 -10.13
CA ARG A 83 10.52 14.47 -10.54
C ARG A 83 10.76 12.97 -10.40
N ALA A 84 10.23 12.34 -9.35
CA ALA A 84 10.30 10.90 -9.17
C ALA A 84 9.67 10.17 -10.36
N LEU A 85 8.47 10.58 -10.77
CA LEU A 85 7.80 10.01 -11.94
C LEU A 85 8.59 10.22 -13.24
N ASP A 86 9.12 11.44 -13.47
CA ASP A 86 9.94 11.72 -14.65
C ASP A 86 11.19 10.82 -14.69
N LEU A 87 11.85 10.64 -13.54
CA LEU A 87 13.03 9.78 -13.41
C LEU A 87 12.69 8.31 -13.67
N ILE A 88 11.58 7.81 -13.13
CA ILE A 88 11.13 6.43 -13.37
C ILE A 88 10.78 6.22 -14.84
N LYS A 89 10.06 7.14 -15.48
CA LYS A 89 9.75 7.04 -16.91
C LYS A 89 11.00 7.07 -17.79
N GLN A 90 12.02 7.82 -17.38
CA GLN A 90 13.27 7.95 -18.12
C GLN A 90 14.19 6.75 -17.92
N TYR A 91 14.39 6.30 -16.68
CA TYR A 91 15.44 5.38 -16.29
C TYR A 91 14.93 4.00 -15.83
N ARG A 92 13.62 3.84 -15.64
CA ARG A 92 12.91 2.58 -15.38
C ARG A 92 13.14 1.93 -14.01
N ASN A 93 14.28 2.15 -13.36
CA ASN A 93 14.54 1.63 -12.02
C ASN A 93 15.47 2.53 -11.20
N ILE A 94 15.46 2.33 -9.88
CA ILE A 94 16.28 3.10 -8.92
C ILE A 94 17.78 2.99 -9.23
N GLU A 95 18.29 1.80 -9.57
CA GLU A 95 19.69 1.55 -9.89
C GLU A 95 20.19 2.46 -11.02
N THR A 96 19.40 2.59 -12.07
CA THR A 96 19.73 3.39 -13.25
C THR A 96 19.58 4.88 -12.94
N ILE A 97 18.63 5.27 -12.09
CA ILE A 97 18.51 6.64 -11.57
C ILE A 97 19.78 7.01 -10.79
N LEU A 98 20.24 6.15 -9.88
CA LEU A 98 21.42 6.39 -9.04
C LEU A 98 22.72 6.53 -9.83
N LYS A 99 22.81 5.90 -11.02
CA LYS A 99 23.94 6.05 -11.96
C LYS A 99 23.94 7.37 -12.71
N ASN A 100 22.77 7.98 -12.93
CA ASN A 100 22.60 9.15 -13.80
C ASN A 100 22.22 10.44 -13.05
N ILE A 101 22.00 10.35 -11.74
CA ILE A 101 21.61 11.49 -10.92
C ILE A 101 22.82 12.32 -10.46
N ASP A 102 22.63 13.63 -10.40
CA ASP A 102 23.61 14.54 -9.81
C ASP A 102 23.60 14.45 -8.28
N ARG A 103 24.52 13.66 -7.72
CA ARG A 103 24.68 13.46 -6.27
C ARG A 103 25.10 14.73 -5.51
N LYS A 104 25.59 15.78 -6.20
CA LYS A 104 25.86 17.08 -5.54
C LYS A 104 24.57 17.86 -5.31
N LYS A 105 23.60 17.67 -6.20
CA LYS A 105 22.28 18.32 -6.12
C LYS A 105 21.29 17.54 -5.27
N TYR A 106 21.33 16.21 -5.33
CA TYR A 106 20.37 15.33 -4.67
C TYR A 106 21.05 14.53 -3.57
N GLY A 107 20.51 14.62 -2.35
CA GLY A 107 21.03 13.90 -1.19
C GLY A 107 20.58 12.45 -1.21
N VAL A 108 21.38 11.58 -1.80
CA VAL A 108 21.18 10.12 -1.76
C VAL A 108 21.75 9.60 -0.43
N PRO A 109 21.01 8.81 0.36
CA PRO A 109 21.55 8.18 1.56
C PRO A 109 22.71 7.23 1.22
N ASP A 110 23.77 7.22 2.03
CA ASP A 110 24.97 6.41 1.75
C ASP A 110 24.70 4.90 1.79
N GLU A 111 23.92 4.45 2.78
CA GLU A 111 23.50 3.05 2.96
C GLU A 111 22.00 2.89 2.70
N TRP A 112 21.55 3.37 1.53
CA TRP A 112 20.13 3.35 1.21
C TRP A 112 19.59 1.93 0.98
N ALA A 113 18.78 1.43 1.91
CA ALA A 113 18.21 0.08 1.91
C ALA A 113 16.98 -0.09 0.97
N TYR A 114 17.00 0.53 -0.21
CA TYR A 114 15.87 0.46 -1.15
C TYR A 114 15.64 -0.95 -1.71
N GLU A 115 16.70 -1.76 -1.83
CA GLU A 115 16.59 -3.15 -2.34
C GLU A 115 15.81 -4.03 -1.36
N GLN A 116 16.05 -3.85 -0.05
CA GLN A 116 15.33 -4.54 1.00
C GLN A 116 13.86 -4.10 1.05
N ALA A 117 13.60 -2.80 0.91
CA ALA A 117 12.23 -2.28 0.81
C ALA A 117 11.50 -2.83 -0.43
N ARG A 118 12.16 -2.86 -1.59
CA ARG A 118 11.60 -3.45 -2.83
C ARG A 118 11.31 -4.94 -2.65
N HIS A 119 12.23 -5.68 -2.05
CA HIS A 119 12.02 -7.10 -1.75
C HIS A 119 10.80 -7.30 -0.86
N LEU A 120 10.66 -6.49 0.21
CA LEU A 120 9.50 -6.56 1.10
C LEU A 120 8.18 -6.32 0.36
N PHE A 121 8.12 -5.34 -0.53
CA PHE A 121 6.90 -5.08 -1.32
C PHE A 121 6.56 -6.20 -2.30
N LYS A 122 7.60 -6.85 -2.86
CA LYS A 122 7.44 -7.88 -3.89
C LYS A 122 7.12 -9.25 -3.29
N GLU A 123 7.83 -9.61 -2.23
CA GLU A 123 7.75 -10.89 -1.54
C GLU A 123 7.49 -10.66 -0.03
N PRO A 124 6.33 -10.08 0.33
CA PRO A 124 5.97 -9.90 1.72
C PRO A 124 5.68 -11.26 2.37
N ASP A 125 6.05 -11.40 3.64
CA ASP A 125 5.64 -12.54 4.45
C ASP A 125 4.13 -12.44 4.76
N VAL A 126 3.34 -13.26 4.07
CA VAL A 126 1.88 -13.25 4.14
C VAL A 126 1.33 -14.65 4.26
N LEU A 127 0.21 -14.78 4.96
CA LEU A 127 -0.54 -16.03 4.99
C LEU A 127 -1.00 -16.41 3.58
N PRO A 128 -0.90 -17.69 3.18
CA PRO A 128 -1.49 -18.19 1.96
C PRO A 128 -3.01 -17.92 1.94
N ALA A 129 -3.53 -17.37 0.85
CA ALA A 129 -4.94 -16.97 0.80
C ALA A 129 -5.90 -18.18 0.76
N ASP A 130 -5.41 -19.35 0.35
CA ASP A 130 -6.12 -20.63 0.39
C ASP A 130 -6.17 -21.24 1.79
N ALA A 131 -5.24 -20.87 2.69
CA ALA A 131 -5.27 -21.27 4.09
C ALA A 131 -6.38 -20.56 4.89
N THR A 132 -7.07 -19.57 4.30
CA THR A 132 -8.11 -18.80 4.97
C THR A 132 -9.50 -19.14 4.41
N ASP A 133 -10.34 -19.77 5.23
CA ASP A 133 -11.77 -19.99 4.96
C ASP A 133 -12.59 -18.90 5.66
N LEU A 134 -13.05 -17.91 4.90
CA LEU A 134 -13.83 -16.79 5.43
C LEU A 134 -15.31 -17.16 5.49
N LYS A 135 -15.83 -17.28 6.71
CA LYS A 135 -17.25 -17.55 6.96
C LYS A 135 -17.83 -16.48 7.88
N TRP A 136 -18.97 -15.93 7.47
CA TRP A 136 -19.79 -15.07 8.32
C TRP A 136 -20.88 -15.92 8.95
N THR A 137 -20.90 -15.95 10.29
CA THR A 137 -21.92 -16.66 11.07
C THR A 137 -22.77 -15.66 11.84
N GLU A 138 -23.89 -16.13 12.39
CA GLU A 138 -24.69 -15.33 13.30
C GLU A 138 -23.87 -14.95 14.56
N PRO A 139 -24.06 -13.74 15.11
CA PRO A 139 -23.39 -13.31 16.33
C PRO A 139 -23.98 -14.02 17.57
N ASP A 140 -23.14 -14.26 18.56
CA ASP A 140 -23.58 -14.71 19.89
C ASP A 140 -24.06 -13.49 20.70
N GLU A 141 -25.37 -13.19 20.61
CA GLU A 141 -25.96 -12.02 21.27
C GLU A 141 -25.77 -12.02 22.80
N PRO A 142 -26.06 -13.13 23.54
CA PRO A 142 -25.82 -13.16 24.98
C PRO A 142 -24.36 -12.87 25.36
N ALA A 143 -23.39 -13.46 24.66
CA ALA A 143 -21.97 -13.22 24.91
C ALA A 143 -21.57 -11.77 24.60
N LEU A 144 -22.12 -11.19 23.53
CA LEU A 144 -21.88 -9.79 23.17
C LEU A 144 -22.43 -8.83 24.23
N VAL A 145 -23.63 -9.06 24.77
CA VAL A 145 -24.19 -8.22 25.85
C VAL A 145 -23.36 -8.33 27.12
N GLN A 146 -22.99 -9.55 27.52
CA GLN A 146 -22.14 -9.77 28.69
C GLN A 146 -20.82 -9.01 28.56
N TYR A 147 -20.14 -9.13 27.42
CA TYR A 147 -18.87 -8.44 27.19
C TYR A 147 -19.05 -6.91 27.07
N MET A 148 -19.92 -6.44 26.19
CA MET A 148 -20.05 -5.01 25.89
C MET A 148 -20.72 -4.23 27.02
N VAL A 149 -21.85 -4.70 27.56
CA VAL A 149 -22.64 -3.98 28.55
C VAL A 149 -22.14 -4.23 29.96
N THR A 150 -22.05 -5.50 30.36
CA THR A 150 -21.70 -5.84 31.76
C THR A 150 -20.23 -5.58 32.08
N GLU A 151 -19.31 -5.96 31.19
CA GLU A 151 -17.86 -5.82 31.46
C GLU A 151 -17.27 -4.50 30.95
N LYS A 152 -17.71 -4.01 29.79
CA LYS A 152 -17.18 -2.79 29.17
C LYS A 152 -18.05 -1.55 29.38
N GLY A 153 -19.23 -1.68 29.98
CA GLY A 153 -20.09 -0.55 30.37
C GLY A 153 -20.73 0.21 29.21
N PHE A 154 -20.84 -0.40 28.03
CA PHE A 154 -21.61 0.17 26.93
C PHE A 154 -23.11 0.13 27.25
N SER A 155 -23.86 1.11 26.73
CA SER A 155 -25.33 1.19 26.86
C SER A 155 -26.05 0.36 25.82
#